data_AF-A0A3S0RA07-F1
#
_entry.id   AF-A0A3S0RA07-F1
#
_cell.length_a   1.000
_cell.length_b   1.000
_cell.length_c   1.000
_cell.angle_alpha   90.00
_cell.angle_beta   90.00
_cell.angle_gamma   90.00
#
_symmetry.space_group_name_H-M   'P 1'
#
loop_
_entity.id
_entity.type
_entity.pdbx_description
1 polymer ?
#
loop_
_entity_poly.entity_id
_entity_poly.type
_entity_poly.pdbx_seq_one_letter_code
_entity_poly.pdbx_strand_id
1 'polypeptide(L)'
;MRYWWVNQNQTYRFEAKGGYLWSPKRNANGARNPFYETMREVAPGDLVLSFVDTRLVAIGVARSYCWESPKPSEFGTAGENWEDVGWRVRVTFTGLLNQIRPKDHIDVLRPLLPNKYSPLQSNGNGLQSIYLAEIPKVLAELLFGLIGAEVGVIRAAGAAVEPLVADDLDGWEKKIERQIEEDVTIVETDRLALLRARRGQGLFRDRVARIESRCRVTGVDNPTHLVASHCKPWRDASNEERLNGENGLLLTPTIDHLFDRGFIGFEDGGRLILSPVAHRASLRRMGINVDEPTLVGSFTSGQKAFLEFHRQSVLLQSIIH
;
A
#
# COMPACT_ATOMS: atom_id res chain seq x y z
N MET A 1 -6.93 10.44 -10.47
CA MET A 1 -7.26 9.17 -11.15
C MET A 1 -6.11 8.80 -12.05
N ARG A 2 -5.50 7.67 -11.74
CA ARG A 2 -4.47 6.99 -12.52
C ARG A 2 -5.09 5.79 -13.22
N TYR A 3 -4.32 5.21 -14.14
CA TYR A 3 -4.75 4.08 -14.94
C TYR A 3 -3.70 2.99 -14.83
N TRP A 4 -4.17 1.77 -14.61
CA TRP A 4 -3.33 0.62 -14.33
C TRP A 4 -3.61 -0.48 -15.33
N TRP A 5 -2.58 -1.22 -15.67
CA TRP A 5 -2.67 -2.46 -16.43
C TRP A 5 -2.25 -3.60 -15.53
N VAL A 6 -3.10 -4.62 -15.39
CA VAL A 6 -2.79 -5.80 -14.60
C VAL A 6 -2.78 -7.06 -15.48
N ASN A 7 -1.70 -7.85 -15.41
CA ASN A 7 -1.65 -9.16 -16.06
C ASN A 7 -2.11 -10.23 -15.07
N GLN A 8 -3.24 -10.88 -15.37
CA GLN A 8 -3.90 -11.81 -14.43
C GLN A 8 -4.09 -13.22 -15.02
N ASN A 9 -3.26 -13.64 -15.97
CA ASN A 9 -3.40 -14.94 -16.65
C ASN A 9 -3.57 -16.14 -15.69
N GLN A 10 -2.92 -16.10 -14.53
CA GLN A 10 -2.95 -17.21 -13.56
C GLN A 10 -4.02 -17.03 -12.46
N THR A 11 -4.37 -15.79 -12.13
CA THR A 11 -5.13 -15.46 -10.90
C THR A 11 -6.46 -14.74 -11.16
N TYR A 12 -6.79 -14.40 -12.40
CA TYR A 12 -7.96 -13.59 -12.75
C TYR A 12 -9.26 -14.12 -12.12
N ARG A 13 -9.52 -15.42 -12.18
CA ARG A 13 -10.76 -16.02 -11.65
C ARG A 13 -10.91 -15.81 -10.14
N PHE A 14 -9.80 -15.82 -9.41
CA PHE A 14 -9.79 -15.59 -7.97
C PHE A 14 -9.88 -14.10 -7.65
N GLU A 15 -9.06 -13.28 -8.32
CA GLU A 15 -8.99 -11.83 -8.10
C GLU A 15 -10.30 -11.11 -8.50
N ALA A 16 -10.88 -11.48 -9.65
CA ALA A 16 -12.14 -10.88 -10.12
C ALA A 16 -13.33 -11.27 -9.24
N LYS A 17 -13.40 -12.55 -8.82
CA LYS A 17 -14.48 -13.04 -7.94
C LYS A 17 -14.32 -12.51 -6.51
N GLY A 18 -13.09 -12.46 -6.01
CA GLY A 18 -12.76 -11.97 -4.67
C GLY A 18 -12.77 -10.45 -4.55
N GLY A 19 -12.77 -9.73 -5.68
CA GLY A 19 -12.81 -8.28 -5.71
C GLY A 19 -11.54 -7.62 -5.17
N TYR A 20 -10.37 -8.13 -5.56
CA TYR A 20 -9.08 -7.59 -5.12
C TYR A 20 -7.97 -7.78 -6.14
N LEU A 21 -6.92 -6.97 -6.00
CA LEU A 21 -5.57 -7.27 -6.50
C LEU A 21 -4.70 -7.72 -5.32
N TRP A 22 -3.80 -8.66 -5.55
CA TRP A 22 -2.82 -9.08 -4.55
C TRP A 22 -1.49 -9.46 -5.21
N SER A 23 -0.38 -8.99 -4.64
CA SER A 23 0.97 -9.42 -5.02
C SER A 23 1.82 -9.66 -3.78
N PRO A 24 2.87 -10.49 -3.84
CA PRO A 24 3.88 -10.48 -2.79
C PRO A 24 4.59 -9.11 -2.76
N LYS A 25 5.31 -8.80 -1.67
CA LYS A 25 6.11 -7.57 -1.59
C LYS A 25 7.40 -7.67 -2.40
N ARG A 26 7.99 -8.86 -2.44
CA ARG A 26 9.26 -9.16 -3.11
C ARG A 26 9.14 -10.39 -4.00
N ASN A 27 10.13 -10.57 -4.87
CA ASN A 27 10.30 -11.82 -5.62
C ASN A 27 10.75 -12.94 -4.67
N ALA A 28 10.62 -14.20 -5.10
CA ALA A 28 11.03 -15.37 -4.32
C ALA A 28 12.51 -15.37 -3.89
N ASN A 29 13.37 -14.63 -4.59
CA ASN A 29 14.79 -14.44 -4.25
C ASN A 29 15.04 -13.23 -3.32
N GLY A 30 13.99 -12.62 -2.76
CA GLY A 30 14.05 -11.42 -1.92
C GLY A 30 14.30 -10.09 -2.67
N ALA A 31 14.55 -10.15 -3.98
CA ALA A 31 14.76 -8.95 -4.79
C ALA A 31 13.46 -8.15 -4.95
N ARG A 32 13.58 -6.83 -5.06
CA ARG A 32 12.44 -5.95 -5.32
C ARG A 32 11.88 -6.18 -6.71
N ASN A 33 10.57 -6.01 -6.83
CA ASN A 33 9.87 -6.05 -8.10
C ASN A 33 9.14 -4.71 -8.32
N PRO A 34 9.51 -3.93 -9.35
CA PRO A 34 8.84 -2.68 -9.70
C PRO A 34 7.31 -2.80 -9.79
N PHE A 35 6.80 -3.92 -10.29
CA PHE A 35 5.37 -4.15 -10.54
C PHE A 35 4.58 -4.58 -9.29
N TYR A 36 5.27 -4.92 -8.20
CA TYR A 36 4.66 -5.11 -6.87
C TYR A 36 4.68 -3.79 -6.09
N GLU A 37 5.78 -3.04 -6.22
CA GLU A 37 5.95 -1.75 -5.55
C GLU A 37 4.91 -0.71 -6.00
N THR A 38 4.54 -0.72 -7.28
CA THR A 38 3.51 0.18 -7.83
C THR A 38 2.12 -0.03 -7.23
N MET A 39 1.84 -1.20 -6.62
CA MET A 39 0.57 -1.40 -5.91
C MET A 39 0.35 -0.35 -4.82
N ARG A 40 1.43 0.07 -4.14
CA ARG A 40 1.39 1.08 -3.07
C ARG A 40 0.87 2.44 -3.51
N GLU A 41 0.85 2.67 -4.82
CA GLU A 41 0.41 3.90 -5.43
C GLU A 41 -0.98 3.83 -6.06
N VAL A 42 -1.68 2.70 -5.93
CA VAL A 42 -3.08 2.57 -6.32
C VAL A 42 -3.96 3.30 -5.31
N ALA A 43 -4.83 4.19 -5.81
CA ALA A 43 -5.77 4.95 -5.00
C ALA A 43 -7.23 4.61 -5.36
N PRO A 44 -8.19 4.80 -4.43
CA PRO A 44 -9.60 4.72 -4.75
C PRO A 44 -9.97 5.59 -5.97
N GLY A 45 -10.66 4.98 -6.92
CA GLY A 45 -11.20 5.64 -8.12
C GLY A 45 -10.29 5.47 -9.34
N ASP A 46 -9.08 4.95 -9.14
CA ASP A 46 -8.22 4.52 -10.24
C ASP A 46 -8.86 3.35 -11.01
N LEU A 47 -8.57 3.29 -12.31
CA LEU A 47 -9.08 2.25 -13.19
C LEU A 47 -7.99 1.23 -13.51
N VAL A 48 -8.34 -0.05 -13.45
CA VAL A 48 -7.42 -1.18 -13.66
C VAL A 48 -7.90 -2.01 -14.86
N LEU A 49 -7.16 -2.04 -15.95
CA LEU A 49 -7.46 -2.86 -17.11
C LEU A 49 -6.90 -4.28 -16.90
N SER A 50 -7.80 -5.28 -16.86
CA SER A 50 -7.45 -6.69 -16.69
C SER A 50 -7.05 -7.33 -18.00
N PHE A 51 -5.76 -7.66 -18.14
CA PHE A 51 -5.21 -8.39 -19.28
C PHE A 51 -5.09 -9.88 -18.99
N VAL A 52 -5.84 -10.68 -19.75
CA VAL A 52 -5.93 -12.14 -19.61
C VAL A 52 -5.97 -12.77 -21.00
N ASP A 53 -5.16 -13.81 -21.21
CA ASP A 53 -5.13 -14.58 -22.47
C ASP A 53 -5.03 -13.69 -23.72
N THR A 54 -4.16 -12.68 -23.63
CA THR A 54 -3.90 -11.68 -24.68
C THR A 54 -5.01 -10.64 -24.93
N ARG A 55 -6.05 -10.62 -24.10
CA ARG A 55 -7.20 -9.72 -24.24
C ARG A 55 -7.41 -8.85 -23.01
N LEU A 56 -8.08 -7.71 -23.21
CA LEU A 56 -8.64 -6.94 -22.11
C LEU A 56 -10.03 -7.48 -21.80
N VAL A 57 -10.20 -8.09 -20.63
CA VAL A 57 -11.41 -8.85 -20.29
C VAL A 57 -12.32 -8.13 -19.29
N ALA A 58 -11.78 -7.19 -18.53
CA ALA A 58 -12.49 -6.42 -17.52
C ALA A 58 -11.82 -5.07 -17.27
N ILE A 59 -12.57 -4.13 -16.70
CA ILE A 59 -12.03 -2.94 -16.05
C ILE A 59 -12.47 -2.95 -14.59
N GLY A 60 -11.48 -2.86 -13.70
CA GLY A 60 -11.65 -2.70 -12.27
C GLY A 60 -11.68 -1.24 -11.85
N VAL A 61 -12.51 -0.92 -10.87
CA VAL A 61 -12.44 0.34 -10.12
C VAL A 61 -11.80 0.05 -8.77
N ALA A 62 -10.65 0.65 -8.47
CA ALA A 62 -10.03 0.56 -7.17
C ALA A 62 -10.95 1.19 -6.11
N ARG A 63 -11.25 0.43 -5.05
CA ARG A 63 -12.16 0.84 -3.96
C ARG A 63 -11.40 1.22 -2.69
N SER A 64 -10.14 0.86 -2.56
CA SER A 64 -9.31 1.17 -1.38
C SER A 64 -7.93 1.64 -1.81
N TYR A 65 -7.19 2.22 -0.87
CA TYR A 65 -5.74 2.30 -0.98
C TYR A 65 -5.13 0.91 -0.84
N CYS A 66 -3.84 0.79 -1.18
CA CYS A 66 -3.07 -0.42 -0.91
C CYS A 66 -2.86 -0.61 0.60
N TRP A 67 -2.89 -1.85 1.05
CA TRP A 67 -2.48 -2.21 2.40
C TRP A 67 -1.79 -3.57 2.40
N GLU A 68 -1.12 -3.87 3.51
CA GLU A 68 -0.48 -5.16 3.71
C GLU A 68 -1.50 -6.23 4.09
N SER A 69 -1.44 -7.39 3.42
CA SER A 69 -2.36 -8.49 3.69
C SER A 69 -1.66 -9.83 3.57
N PRO A 70 -2.00 -10.80 4.43
CA PRO A 70 -1.66 -12.19 4.19
C PRO A 70 -2.12 -12.66 2.81
N LYS A 71 -1.42 -13.65 2.25
CA LYS A 71 -1.79 -14.31 1.02
C LYS A 71 -3.23 -14.87 1.14
N PRO A 72 -4.13 -14.57 0.19
CA PRO A 72 -5.48 -15.12 0.21
C PRO A 72 -5.46 -16.65 0.19
N SER A 73 -6.15 -17.29 1.13
CA SER A 73 -6.20 -18.75 1.26
C SER A 73 -6.78 -19.44 0.03
N GLU A 74 -7.61 -18.73 -0.75
CA GLU A 74 -8.24 -19.20 -1.98
C GLU A 74 -7.25 -19.46 -3.11
N PHE A 75 -6.03 -18.92 -3.04
CA PHE A 75 -5.00 -19.16 -4.04
C PHE A 75 -4.48 -20.61 -4.02
N GLY A 76 -4.68 -21.38 -2.93
CA GLY A 76 -4.24 -22.77 -2.86
C GLY A 76 -2.77 -22.95 -3.24
N THR A 77 -2.50 -23.85 -4.20
CA THR A 77 -1.15 -24.09 -4.75
C THR A 77 -0.71 -23.07 -5.82
N ALA A 78 -1.64 -22.21 -6.30
CA ALA A 78 -1.26 -21.11 -7.19
C ALA A 78 -0.39 -20.10 -6.42
N GLY A 79 0.80 -19.83 -6.94
CA GLY A 79 1.78 -18.96 -6.29
C GLY A 79 2.41 -19.56 -5.03
N GLU A 80 2.66 -20.89 -4.98
CA GLU A 80 3.43 -21.55 -3.90
C GLU A 80 4.78 -20.89 -3.61
N ASN A 81 5.37 -20.21 -4.60
CA ASN A 81 6.63 -19.48 -4.47
C ASN A 81 6.47 -18.03 -3.97
N TRP A 82 5.28 -17.62 -3.54
CA TRP A 82 5.01 -16.26 -3.04
C TRP A 82 5.08 -16.19 -1.53
N GLU A 83 5.57 -15.06 -1.02
CA GLU A 83 5.60 -14.76 0.41
C GLU A 83 4.20 -14.82 1.03
N ASP A 84 4.13 -15.19 2.32
CA ASP A 84 2.86 -15.30 3.07
C ASP A 84 2.18 -13.94 3.27
N VAL A 85 2.89 -12.83 3.05
CA VAL A 85 2.40 -11.47 3.22
C VAL A 85 2.72 -10.64 1.98
N GLY A 86 1.74 -9.88 1.53
CA GLY A 86 1.79 -9.13 0.28
C GLY A 86 1.04 -7.82 0.34
N TRP A 87 0.97 -7.16 -0.81
CA TRP A 87 0.16 -5.97 -1.06
C TRP A 87 -1.24 -6.38 -1.51
N ARG A 88 -2.25 -5.65 -1.04
CA ARG A 88 -3.64 -5.85 -1.44
C ARG A 88 -4.35 -4.54 -1.74
N VAL A 89 -5.23 -4.56 -2.72
CA VAL A 89 -6.15 -3.46 -3.07
C VAL A 89 -7.54 -4.06 -3.30
N ARG A 90 -8.62 -3.48 -2.74
CA ARG A 90 -9.98 -3.88 -3.09
C ARG A 90 -10.34 -3.27 -4.45
N VAL A 91 -10.85 -4.09 -5.35
CA VAL A 91 -11.19 -3.69 -6.72
C VAL A 91 -12.54 -4.28 -7.11
N THR A 92 -13.42 -3.45 -7.64
CA THR A 92 -14.68 -3.92 -8.23
C THR A 92 -14.49 -4.08 -9.73
N PHE A 93 -14.41 -5.32 -10.21
CA PHE A 93 -14.25 -5.64 -11.63
C PHE A 93 -15.59 -5.67 -12.36
N THR A 94 -15.63 -5.01 -13.51
CA THR A 94 -16.73 -5.09 -14.47
C THR A 94 -16.22 -5.76 -15.73
N GLY A 95 -16.80 -6.91 -16.10
CA GLY A 95 -16.45 -7.62 -17.33
C GLY A 95 -16.78 -6.79 -18.57
N LEU A 96 -15.91 -6.86 -19.58
CA LEU A 96 -16.11 -6.18 -20.86
C LEU A 96 -16.85 -7.08 -21.84
N LEU A 97 -17.80 -6.50 -22.57
CA LEU A 97 -18.43 -7.15 -23.72
C LEU A 97 -17.48 -7.11 -24.92
N ASN A 98 -16.84 -5.97 -25.17
CA ASN A 98 -15.87 -5.83 -26.25
C ASN A 98 -14.44 -6.09 -25.75
N GLN A 99 -14.06 -7.37 -25.75
CA GLN A 99 -12.76 -7.82 -25.27
C GLN A 99 -11.70 -7.71 -26.36
N ILE A 100 -11.17 -6.50 -26.55
CA ILE A 100 -10.15 -6.22 -27.56
C ILE A 100 -8.87 -7.02 -27.30
N ARG A 101 -8.15 -7.35 -28.37
CA ARG A 101 -6.80 -7.91 -28.33
C ARG A 101 -5.80 -6.78 -28.66
N PRO A 102 -5.08 -6.22 -27.66
CA PRO A 102 -4.19 -5.06 -27.86
C PRO A 102 -3.16 -5.24 -28.97
N LYS A 103 -2.68 -6.48 -29.16
CA LYS A 103 -1.74 -6.82 -30.25
C LYS A 103 -2.29 -6.50 -31.65
N ASP A 104 -3.59 -6.64 -31.87
CA ASP A 104 -4.22 -6.39 -33.16
C ASP A 104 -4.30 -4.87 -33.47
N HIS A 105 -4.04 -4.03 -32.46
CA HIS A 105 -4.02 -2.57 -32.55
C HIS A 105 -2.63 -1.99 -32.26
N ILE A 106 -1.58 -2.80 -32.32
CA ILE A 106 -0.24 -2.39 -31.86
C ILE A 106 0.29 -1.17 -32.61
N ASP A 107 -0.05 -0.97 -33.88
CA ASP A 107 0.48 0.15 -34.67
C ASP A 107 0.03 1.52 -34.14
N VAL A 108 -1.16 1.60 -33.55
CA VAL A 108 -1.64 2.83 -32.90
C VAL A 108 -1.26 2.91 -31.43
N LEU A 109 -1.06 1.76 -30.75
CA LEU A 109 -0.67 1.73 -29.33
C LEU A 109 0.83 1.97 -29.13
N ARG A 110 1.68 1.45 -30.02
CA ARG A 110 3.15 1.45 -29.90
C ARG A 110 3.75 2.83 -29.61
N PRO A 111 3.34 3.92 -30.27
CA PRO A 111 3.89 5.26 -29.99
C PRO A 111 3.55 5.79 -28.59
N LEU A 112 2.55 5.21 -27.92
CA LEU A 112 2.07 5.64 -26.61
C LEU A 112 2.55 4.75 -25.46
N LEU A 113 3.26 3.65 -25.77
CA LEU A 113 3.84 2.76 -24.76
C LEU A 113 4.97 3.50 -24.02
N PRO A 114 5.01 3.41 -22.67
CA PRO A 114 6.07 4.05 -21.91
C PRO A 114 7.43 3.38 -22.17
N ASN A 115 8.51 4.16 -22.16
CA ASN A 115 9.87 3.63 -22.41
C ASN A 115 10.33 2.63 -21.33
N LYS A 116 9.78 2.74 -20.12
CA LYS A 116 10.10 1.91 -18.96
C LYS A 116 8.80 1.33 -18.40
N TYR A 117 8.84 0.09 -17.93
CA TYR A 117 7.70 -0.60 -17.32
C TYR A 117 6.45 -0.72 -18.22
N SER A 118 6.63 -0.71 -19.54
CA SER A 118 5.52 -0.91 -20.49
C SER A 118 4.83 -2.25 -20.29
N PRO A 119 3.48 -2.30 -20.27
CA PRO A 119 2.74 -3.56 -20.15
C PRO A 119 2.88 -4.47 -21.39
N LEU A 120 3.23 -3.88 -22.53
CA LEU A 120 3.36 -4.55 -23.83
C LEU A 120 4.75 -4.31 -24.42
N GLN A 121 5.26 -5.29 -25.14
CA GLN A 121 6.41 -5.15 -26.04
C GLN A 121 6.04 -4.35 -27.29
N SER A 122 7.04 -3.88 -28.04
CA SER A 122 6.85 -3.16 -29.31
C SER A 122 6.11 -3.97 -30.39
N ASN A 123 6.15 -5.30 -30.29
CA ASN A 123 5.42 -6.25 -31.15
C ASN A 123 3.99 -6.56 -30.64
N GLY A 124 3.57 -5.96 -29.53
CA GLY A 124 2.25 -6.13 -28.92
C GLY A 124 2.09 -7.36 -28.03
N ASN A 125 3.14 -8.13 -27.79
CA ASN A 125 3.11 -9.23 -26.83
C ASN A 125 3.11 -8.67 -25.40
N GLY A 126 2.28 -9.26 -24.53
CA GLY A 126 2.32 -8.98 -23.09
C GLY A 126 3.59 -9.56 -22.45
N LEU A 127 4.04 -8.93 -21.36
CA LEU A 127 5.19 -9.36 -20.59
C LEU A 127 4.76 -10.15 -19.35
N GLN A 128 5.11 -11.43 -19.27
CA GLN A 128 4.74 -12.30 -18.15
C GLN A 128 5.34 -11.88 -16.80
N SER A 129 6.44 -11.11 -16.80
CA SER A 129 7.09 -10.61 -15.59
C SER A 129 6.38 -9.41 -14.94
N ILE A 130 5.40 -8.82 -15.63
CA ILE A 130 4.65 -7.66 -15.17
C ILE A 130 3.41 -8.15 -14.45
N TYR A 131 3.22 -7.73 -13.20
CA TYR A 131 1.94 -7.89 -12.52
C TYR A 131 1.08 -6.65 -12.72
N LEU A 132 1.48 -5.50 -12.15
CA LEU A 132 0.75 -4.24 -12.25
C LEU A 132 1.65 -3.09 -12.73
N ALA A 133 1.24 -2.42 -13.82
CA ALA A 133 1.97 -1.27 -14.38
C ALA A 133 1.04 -0.05 -14.50
N GLU A 134 1.53 1.13 -14.12
CA GLU A 134 0.85 2.38 -14.47
C GLU A 134 0.94 2.61 -15.97
N ILE A 135 -0.15 3.03 -16.59
CA ILE A 135 -0.17 3.40 -18.01
C ILE A 135 -0.45 4.88 -18.19
N PRO A 136 0.20 5.55 -19.17
CA PRO A 136 -0.09 6.94 -19.47
C PRO A 136 -1.57 7.16 -19.79
N LYS A 137 -2.12 8.29 -19.33
CA LYS A 137 -3.52 8.67 -19.62
C LYS A 137 -3.86 8.58 -21.11
N VAL A 138 -2.94 9.03 -21.97
CA VAL A 138 -3.14 8.98 -23.43
C VAL A 138 -3.28 7.56 -23.97
N LEU A 139 -2.54 6.59 -23.41
CA LEU A 139 -2.66 5.18 -23.76
C LEU A 139 -3.98 4.61 -23.25
N ALA A 140 -4.37 4.93 -22.02
CA ALA A 140 -5.64 4.51 -21.44
C ALA A 140 -6.84 5.01 -22.25
N GLU A 141 -6.86 6.29 -22.64
CA GLU A 141 -7.94 6.86 -23.44
C GLU A 141 -8.04 6.22 -24.84
N LEU A 142 -6.91 5.87 -25.47
CA LEU A 142 -6.93 5.12 -26.73
C LEU A 142 -7.51 3.70 -26.55
N LEU A 143 -7.11 2.98 -25.50
CA LEU A 143 -7.67 1.67 -25.17
C LEU A 143 -9.18 1.75 -24.89
N PHE A 144 -9.63 2.79 -24.18
CA PHE A 144 -11.04 3.03 -23.94
C PHE A 144 -11.83 3.32 -25.22
N GLY A 145 -11.25 4.07 -26.16
CA GLY A 145 -11.82 4.28 -27.48
C GLY A 145 -11.99 2.98 -28.28
N LEU A 146 -11.01 2.08 -28.17
CA LEU A 146 -11.06 0.76 -28.82
C LEU A 146 -12.09 -0.19 -28.18
N ILE A 147 -12.26 -0.13 -26.85
CA ILE A 147 -13.28 -0.92 -26.11
C ILE A 147 -14.68 -0.36 -26.38
N GLY A 148 -14.85 0.95 -26.36
CA GLY A 148 -16.10 1.63 -26.71
C GLY A 148 -16.91 2.14 -25.51
N ALA A 149 -18.21 2.36 -25.73
CA ALA A 149 -19.07 3.14 -24.83
C ALA A 149 -19.25 2.54 -23.42
N GLU A 150 -19.08 1.23 -23.25
CA GLU A 150 -19.22 0.56 -21.95
C GLU A 150 -18.27 1.11 -20.88
N VAL A 151 -17.12 1.65 -21.29
CA VAL A 151 -16.16 2.27 -20.38
C VAL A 151 -16.70 3.53 -19.70
N GLY A 152 -17.64 4.25 -20.33
CA GLY A 152 -18.19 5.49 -19.80
C GLY A 152 -18.86 5.31 -18.44
N VAL A 153 -19.60 4.21 -18.27
CA VAL A 153 -20.28 3.86 -17.01
C VAL A 153 -19.25 3.54 -15.91
N ILE A 154 -18.20 2.81 -16.26
CA ILE A 154 -17.13 2.40 -15.32
C ILE A 154 -16.33 3.63 -14.86
N ARG A 155 -16.04 4.57 -15.76
CA ARG A 155 -15.39 5.84 -15.43
C ARG A 155 -16.22 6.68 -14.47
N ALA A 156 -17.52 6.77 -14.69
CA ALA A 156 -18.42 7.48 -13.79
C ALA A 156 -18.44 6.84 -12.40
N ALA A 157 -18.46 5.51 -12.32
CA ALA A 157 -18.34 4.79 -11.06
C ALA A 157 -17.00 5.03 -10.34
N GLY A 158 -15.88 5.12 -11.08
CA GLY A 158 -14.58 5.47 -10.53
C GLY A 158 -14.51 6.90 -9.99
N ALA A 159 -15.12 7.87 -10.69
CA ALA A 159 -15.16 9.26 -10.25
C ALA A 159 -16.03 9.47 -9.00
N ALA A 160 -17.05 8.64 -8.80
CA ALA A 160 -17.95 8.69 -7.64
C ALA A 160 -17.59 7.67 -6.54
N VAL A 161 -16.37 7.11 -6.57
CA VAL A 161 -16.00 6.09 -5.60
C VAL A 161 -15.92 6.68 -4.19
N GLU A 162 -16.49 5.96 -3.23
CA GLU A 162 -16.18 6.17 -1.82
C GLU A 162 -15.10 5.15 -1.39
N PRO A 163 -13.98 5.62 -0.79
CA PRO A 163 -12.93 4.75 -0.28
C PRO A 163 -13.46 3.77 0.78
N LEU A 164 -13.17 2.49 0.58
CA LEU A 164 -13.35 1.46 1.59
C LEU A 164 -12.12 1.41 2.50
N VAL A 165 -12.36 1.21 3.79
CA VAL A 165 -11.31 0.97 4.78
C VAL A 165 -10.83 -0.48 4.68
N ALA A 166 -9.53 -0.68 4.87
CA ALA A 166 -8.92 -1.99 4.95
C ALA A 166 -9.14 -2.60 6.35
N ASP A 167 -10.23 -3.36 6.52
CA ASP A 167 -10.60 -3.99 7.80
C ASP A 167 -9.74 -5.24 8.13
N ASP A 168 -9.08 -5.82 7.13
CA ASP A 168 -8.40 -7.11 7.26
C ASP A 168 -7.14 -7.02 8.16
N LEU A 169 -6.55 -5.82 8.32
CA LEU A 169 -5.39 -5.56 9.18
C LEU A 169 -5.71 -5.82 10.66
N ASP A 170 -6.82 -5.29 11.15
CA ASP A 170 -7.25 -5.46 12.54
C ASP A 170 -7.47 -6.93 12.88
N GLY A 171 -8.01 -7.69 11.92
CA GLY A 171 -8.21 -9.13 12.07
C GLY A 171 -6.90 -9.91 12.15
N TRP A 172 -5.90 -9.51 11.37
CA TRP A 172 -4.56 -10.13 11.42
C TRP A 172 -3.84 -9.81 12.72
N GLU A 173 -3.84 -8.55 13.16
CA GLU A 173 -3.24 -8.16 14.42
C GLU A 173 -3.87 -8.86 15.63
N LYS A 174 -5.21 -9.01 15.65
CA LYS A 174 -5.90 -9.80 16.69
C LYS A 174 -5.47 -11.26 16.73
N LYS A 175 -5.12 -11.86 15.58
CA LYS A 175 -4.57 -13.24 15.57
C LYS A 175 -3.19 -13.29 16.22
N ILE A 176 -2.34 -12.30 15.96
CA ILE A 176 -1.01 -12.19 16.58
C ILE A 176 -1.15 -11.93 18.08
N GLU A 177 -2.09 -11.07 18.52
CA GLU A 177 -2.39 -10.87 19.94
C GLU A 177 -2.74 -12.19 20.64
N ARG A 178 -3.65 -12.96 20.05
CA ARG A 178 -4.04 -14.27 20.60
C ARG A 178 -2.85 -15.23 20.68
N GLN A 179 -1.99 -15.25 19.66
CA GLN A 179 -0.77 -16.07 19.69
C GLN A 179 0.14 -15.69 20.85
N ILE A 180 0.31 -14.40 21.13
CA ILE A 180 1.12 -13.92 22.26
C ILE A 180 0.45 -14.25 23.60
N GLU A 181 -0.87 -14.15 23.70
CA GLU A 181 -1.62 -14.50 24.91
C GLU A 181 -1.46 -15.99 25.28
N GLU A 182 -1.53 -16.86 24.26
CA GLU A 182 -1.45 -18.32 24.37
C GLU A 182 -0.01 -18.86 24.50
N ASP A 183 1.01 -18.05 24.19
CA ASP A 183 2.41 -18.46 24.24
C ASP A 183 2.93 -18.57 25.69
N VAL A 184 3.01 -19.81 26.18
CA VAL A 184 3.48 -20.15 27.52
C VAL A 184 4.99 -19.93 27.73
N THR A 185 5.76 -19.72 26.66
CA THR A 185 7.21 -19.44 26.77
C THR A 185 7.49 -17.98 27.14
N ILE A 186 6.51 -17.09 26.97
CA ILE A 186 6.61 -15.68 27.32
C ILE A 186 6.08 -15.49 28.76
N VAL A 187 6.90 -14.86 29.61
CA VAL A 187 6.50 -14.53 30.99
C VAL A 187 5.27 -13.63 30.96
N GLU A 188 4.35 -13.82 31.91
CA GLU A 188 3.06 -13.10 31.94
C GLU A 188 3.21 -11.57 31.90
N THR A 189 4.20 -11.03 32.62
CA THR A 189 4.50 -9.59 32.60
C THR A 189 4.92 -9.10 31.22
N ASP A 190 5.67 -9.90 30.48
CA ASP A 190 6.11 -9.57 29.12
C ASP A 190 4.96 -9.69 28.13
N ARG A 191 4.07 -10.69 28.28
CA ARG A 191 2.82 -10.79 27.49
C ARG A 191 1.96 -9.53 27.65
N LEU A 192 1.72 -9.10 28.89
CA LEU A 192 0.96 -7.87 29.16
C LEU A 192 1.64 -6.62 28.57
N ALA A 193 2.97 -6.55 28.63
CA ALA A 193 3.73 -5.45 28.03
C ALA A 193 3.59 -5.43 26.50
N LEU A 194 3.68 -6.59 25.83
CA LEU A 194 3.55 -6.73 24.38
C LEU A 194 2.15 -6.34 23.88
N LEU A 195 1.09 -6.76 24.60
CA LEU A 195 -0.30 -6.42 24.26
C LEU A 195 -0.58 -4.93 24.46
N ARG A 196 -0.08 -4.32 25.54
CA ARG A 196 -0.20 -2.87 25.77
C ARG A 196 0.58 -2.06 24.74
N ALA A 197 1.73 -2.58 24.29
CA ALA A 197 2.54 -1.92 23.27
C ALA A 197 1.76 -1.73 21.96
N ARG A 198 0.94 -2.71 21.54
CA ARG A 198 0.09 -2.57 20.34
C ARG A 198 -0.79 -1.31 20.37
N ARG A 199 -1.27 -0.92 21.55
CA ARG A 199 -2.10 0.29 21.74
C ARG A 199 -1.29 1.55 22.03
N GLY A 200 0.03 1.52 21.89
CA GLY A 200 0.91 2.64 22.21
C GLY A 200 0.95 2.96 23.71
N GLN A 201 0.84 1.94 24.58
CA GLN A 201 0.73 2.09 26.03
C GLN A 201 1.80 1.31 26.80
N GLY A 202 1.87 1.58 28.11
CA GLY A 202 2.76 0.90 29.05
C GLY A 202 4.24 1.11 28.74
N LEU A 203 5.04 0.07 28.94
CA LEU A 203 6.50 0.13 28.87
C LEU A 203 7.02 0.66 27.52
N PHE A 204 6.34 0.35 26.40
CA PHE A 204 6.71 0.87 25.09
C PHE A 204 6.59 2.40 25.06
N ARG A 205 5.44 2.94 25.49
CA ARG A 205 5.21 4.38 25.57
C ARG A 205 6.25 5.08 26.44
N ASP A 206 6.55 4.50 27.61
CA ASP A 206 7.53 5.06 28.54
C ASP A 206 8.93 5.11 27.93
N ARG A 207 9.30 4.11 27.11
CA ARG A 207 10.59 4.06 26.40
C ARG A 207 10.64 5.07 25.26
N VAL A 208 9.56 5.20 24.47
CA VAL A 208 9.46 6.23 23.42
C VAL A 208 9.60 7.62 24.04
N ALA A 209 8.94 7.88 25.17
CA ALA A 209 8.98 9.17 25.86
C ALA A 209 10.35 9.55 26.47
N ARG A 210 11.31 8.61 26.51
CA ARG A 210 12.72 8.91 26.87
C ARG A 210 13.53 9.48 25.71
N ILE A 211 13.03 9.32 24.48
CA ILE A 211 13.68 9.75 23.24
C ILE A 211 12.90 10.93 22.64
N GLU A 212 11.58 10.82 22.62
CA GLU A 212 10.63 11.79 22.08
C GLU A 212 9.98 12.61 23.19
N SER A 213 9.85 13.93 23.00
CA SER A 213 9.23 14.83 23.98
C SER A 213 7.92 15.47 23.51
N ARG A 214 7.63 15.41 22.21
CA ARG A 214 6.48 16.11 21.60
C ARG A 214 6.13 15.48 20.26
N CYS A 215 4.97 15.83 19.70
CA CYS A 215 4.65 15.49 18.33
C CYS A 215 5.62 16.15 17.36
N ARG A 216 6.28 15.32 16.54
CA ARG A 216 7.25 15.76 15.52
C ARG A 216 6.65 16.74 14.51
N VAL A 217 5.36 16.63 14.21
CA VAL A 217 4.70 17.46 13.19
C VAL A 217 3.97 18.67 13.80
N THR A 218 3.18 18.47 14.85
CA THR A 218 2.33 19.54 15.42
C THR A 218 3.00 20.28 16.58
N GLY A 219 4.08 19.75 17.14
CA GLY A 219 4.78 20.33 18.29
C GLY A 219 4.09 20.13 19.65
N VAL A 220 2.89 19.54 19.69
CA VAL A 220 2.15 19.25 20.93
C VAL A 220 2.99 18.39 21.86
N ASP A 221 3.19 18.82 23.10
CA ASP A 221 4.03 18.16 24.11
C ASP A 221 3.24 17.61 25.32
N ASN A 222 1.96 17.99 25.47
CA ASN A 222 1.11 17.42 26.50
C ASN A 222 0.87 15.92 26.24
N PRO A 223 1.34 15.00 27.12
CA PRO A 223 1.24 13.57 26.89
C PRO A 223 -0.19 13.06 26.72
N THR A 224 -1.20 13.73 27.30
CA THR A 224 -2.61 13.35 27.16
C THR A 224 -3.10 13.39 25.70
N HIS A 225 -2.43 14.16 24.84
CA HIS A 225 -2.77 14.32 23.43
C HIS A 225 -1.83 13.58 22.48
N LEU A 226 -0.95 12.73 23.01
CA LEU A 226 0.05 12.00 22.23
C LEU A 226 -0.19 10.49 22.30
N VAL A 227 -0.04 9.84 21.16
CA VAL A 227 0.00 8.39 20.97
C VAL A 227 1.45 8.00 20.71
N ALA A 228 1.91 6.88 21.28
CA ALA A 228 3.18 6.28 20.89
C ALA A 228 2.93 5.38 19.68
N SER A 229 3.30 5.86 18.51
CA SER A 229 3.10 5.20 17.21
C SER A 229 4.34 4.42 16.82
N HIS A 230 4.19 3.18 16.38
CA HIS A 230 5.32 2.37 15.93
C HIS A 230 5.81 2.81 14.54
N CYS A 231 7.13 2.90 14.33
CA CYS A 231 7.70 3.15 13.01
C CYS A 231 7.62 1.90 12.13
N LYS A 232 8.18 0.78 12.60
CA LYS A 232 7.93 -0.56 12.06
C LYS A 232 6.69 -1.12 12.75
N PRO A 233 5.59 -1.38 12.02
CA PRO A 233 4.32 -1.78 12.62
C PRO A 233 4.45 -2.98 13.56
N TRP A 234 3.65 -2.98 14.62
CA TRP A 234 3.69 -4.01 15.67
C TRP A 234 3.54 -5.44 15.12
N ARG A 235 2.77 -5.62 14.05
CA ARG A 235 2.58 -6.92 13.36
C ARG A 235 3.84 -7.46 12.68
N ASP A 236 4.70 -6.57 12.22
CA ASP A 236 5.97 -6.90 11.53
C ASP A 236 7.16 -6.97 12.49
N ALA A 237 7.00 -6.42 13.69
CA ALA A 237 8.04 -6.29 14.69
C ALA A 237 8.22 -7.57 15.54
N SER A 238 9.48 -7.90 15.87
CA SER A 238 9.80 -8.89 16.89
C SER A 238 9.35 -8.43 18.28
N ASN A 239 9.33 -9.33 19.27
CA ASN A 239 8.96 -8.96 20.65
C ASN A 239 9.89 -7.89 21.24
N GLU A 240 11.18 -7.93 20.90
CA GLU A 240 12.15 -6.91 21.28
C GLU A 240 11.84 -5.56 20.61
N GLU A 241 11.57 -5.57 19.30
CA GLU A 241 11.24 -4.37 18.51
C GLU A 241 9.89 -3.75 18.94
N ARG A 242 8.91 -4.56 19.34
CA ARG A 242 7.60 -4.10 19.85
C ARG A 242 7.72 -3.25 21.12
N LEU A 243 8.74 -3.51 21.93
CA LEU A 243 9.01 -2.79 23.18
C LEU A 243 10.18 -1.80 23.05
N ASN A 244 10.78 -1.64 21.87
CA ASN A 244 11.93 -0.76 21.66
C ASN A 244 11.46 0.69 21.49
N GLY A 245 11.96 1.61 22.34
CA GLY A 245 11.62 3.04 22.26
C GLY A 245 12.08 3.70 20.96
N GLU A 246 13.16 3.19 20.34
CA GLU A 246 13.65 3.67 19.03
C GLU A 246 12.68 3.30 17.89
N ASN A 247 11.80 2.31 18.09
CA ASN A 247 10.76 1.92 17.14
C ASN A 247 9.48 2.74 17.31
N GLY A 248 9.55 3.94 17.91
CA GLY A 248 8.35 4.74 18.09
C GLY A 248 8.57 6.24 18.00
N LEU A 249 7.47 6.92 17.67
CA LEU A 249 7.34 8.38 17.69
C LEU A 249 6.15 8.77 18.58
N LEU A 250 6.25 9.89 19.28
CA LEU A 250 5.07 10.51 19.88
C LEU A 250 4.37 11.35 18.81
N LEU A 251 3.09 11.08 18.55
CA LEU A 251 2.31 11.77 17.52
C LEU A 251 0.93 12.14 18.07
N THR A 252 0.37 13.27 17.63
CA THR A 252 -1.05 13.56 17.86
C THR A 252 -1.92 12.58 17.04
N PRO A 253 -3.14 12.22 17.48
CA PRO A 253 -3.96 11.19 16.83
C PRO A 253 -4.14 11.35 15.31
N THR A 254 -4.27 12.58 14.83
CA THR A 254 -4.39 12.90 13.40
C THR A 254 -3.12 12.56 12.62
N ILE A 255 -1.94 12.77 13.21
CA ILE A 255 -0.64 12.51 12.58
C ILE A 255 -0.31 11.03 12.68
N ASP A 256 -0.61 10.41 13.83
CA ASP A 256 -0.53 8.96 14.02
C ASP A 256 -1.31 8.22 12.93
N HIS A 257 -2.58 8.58 12.72
CA HIS A 257 -3.40 8.01 11.65
C HIS A 257 -2.75 8.13 10.26
N LEU A 258 -2.22 9.31 9.92
CA LEU A 258 -1.61 9.54 8.61
C LEU A 258 -0.30 8.74 8.44
N PHE A 259 0.48 8.59 9.52
CA PHE A 259 1.76 7.89 9.51
C PHE A 259 1.56 6.37 9.50
N ASP A 260 0.71 5.84 10.38
CA ASP A 260 0.38 4.42 10.48
C ASP A 260 -0.22 3.87 9.17
N ARG A 261 -1.08 4.67 8.52
CA ARG A 261 -1.69 4.32 7.22
C ARG A 261 -0.81 4.64 6.01
N GLY A 262 0.41 5.14 6.23
CA GLY A 262 1.38 5.38 5.15
C GLY A 262 1.05 6.56 4.23
N PHE A 263 0.18 7.49 4.64
CA PHE A 263 -0.07 8.73 3.89
C PHE A 263 1.05 9.75 4.07
N ILE A 264 1.77 9.67 5.19
CA ILE A 264 3.00 10.42 5.44
C ILE A 264 4.11 9.49 5.90
N GLY A 265 5.36 9.92 5.72
CA GLY A 265 6.56 9.27 6.25
C GLY A 265 7.64 10.31 6.53
N PHE A 266 8.84 9.87 6.89
CA PHE A 266 9.95 10.79 7.17
C PHE A 266 11.24 10.30 6.49
N GLU A 267 11.99 11.24 5.90
CA GLU A 267 13.38 11.03 5.51
C GLU A 267 14.28 11.00 6.77
N ASP A 268 15.46 10.42 6.66
CA ASP A 268 16.43 10.34 7.78
C ASP A 268 16.87 11.72 8.29
N GLY A 269 16.82 12.73 7.42
CA GLY A 269 17.11 14.13 7.74
C GLY A 269 15.96 14.87 8.42
N GLY A 270 14.82 14.22 8.70
CA GLY A 270 13.68 14.86 9.34
C GLY A 270 12.70 15.52 8.38
N ARG A 271 12.85 15.36 7.06
CA ARG A 271 11.88 15.88 6.10
C ARG A 271 10.63 15.02 6.09
N LEU A 272 9.47 15.65 6.23
CA LEU A 272 8.18 15.00 6.05
C LEU A 272 7.99 14.62 4.57
N ILE A 273 7.71 13.34 4.33
CA ILE A 273 7.36 12.79 3.01
C ILE A 273 5.84 12.71 2.96
N LEU A 274 5.24 13.20 1.88
CA LEU A 274 3.82 13.05 1.65
C LEU A 274 3.59 12.06 0.51
N SER A 275 2.83 11.00 0.79
CA SER A 275 2.50 10.00 -0.23
C SER A 275 1.88 10.66 -1.48
N PRO A 276 2.18 10.16 -2.69
CA PRO A 276 1.57 10.62 -3.93
C PRO A 276 0.07 10.34 -4.01
N VAL A 277 -0.45 9.36 -3.25
CA VAL A 277 -1.89 9.04 -3.19
C VAL A 277 -2.62 9.79 -2.08
N ALA A 278 -1.92 10.52 -1.22
CA ALA A 278 -2.54 11.25 -0.13
C ALA A 278 -3.37 12.44 -0.64
N HIS A 279 -4.62 12.53 -0.20
CA HIS A 279 -5.52 13.60 -0.58
C HIS A 279 -5.09 14.96 0.02
N ARG A 280 -4.41 15.78 -0.78
CA ARG A 280 -3.78 17.05 -0.38
C ARG A 280 -4.73 18.00 0.35
N ALA A 281 -5.99 18.11 -0.08
CA ALA A 281 -6.95 18.99 0.57
C ALA A 281 -7.32 18.52 1.99
N SER A 282 -7.40 17.20 2.22
CA SER A 282 -7.60 16.66 3.57
C SER A 282 -6.38 16.92 4.44
N LEU A 283 -5.16 16.68 3.92
CA LEU A 283 -3.92 16.96 4.65
C LEU A 283 -3.83 18.42 5.10
N ARG A 284 -4.14 19.39 4.22
CA ARG A 284 -4.19 20.81 4.60
C ARG A 284 -5.18 21.07 5.74
N ARG A 285 -6.39 20.50 5.66
CA ARG A 285 -7.42 20.65 6.72
C ARG A 285 -7.02 19.97 8.03
N MET A 286 -6.16 18.96 7.97
CA MET A 286 -5.57 18.27 9.11
C MET A 286 -4.33 19.00 9.66
N GLY A 287 -3.97 20.16 9.12
CA GLY A 287 -2.86 20.98 9.61
C GLY A 287 -1.49 20.62 9.04
N ILE A 288 -1.42 19.79 7.99
CA ILE A 288 -0.17 19.50 7.29
C ILE A 288 0.09 20.59 6.24
N ASN A 289 1.29 21.18 6.27
CA ASN A 289 1.76 21.99 5.16
C ASN A 289 2.11 21.07 3.98
N VAL A 290 1.34 21.17 2.89
CA VAL A 290 1.54 20.37 1.67
C VAL A 290 2.29 21.10 0.57
N ASP A 291 2.47 22.41 0.73
CA ASP A 291 3.04 23.29 -0.28
C ASP A 291 4.54 23.50 -0.03
N GLU A 292 4.99 23.38 1.23
CA GLU A 292 6.39 23.43 1.60
C GLU A 292 6.83 22.21 2.42
N PRO A 293 8.10 21.76 2.29
CA PRO A 293 8.62 20.67 3.10
C PRO A 293 8.65 21.01 4.59
N THR A 294 8.01 20.19 5.40
CA THR A 294 8.10 20.30 6.87
C THR A 294 9.35 19.57 7.38
N LEU A 295 10.17 20.24 8.18
CA LEU A 295 11.33 19.65 8.85
C LEU A 295 11.00 19.40 10.32
N VAL A 296 11.17 18.16 10.79
CA VAL A 296 10.77 17.72 12.15
C VAL A 296 11.95 17.43 13.08
N GLY A 297 13.14 17.93 12.70
CA GLY A 297 14.40 17.67 13.40
C GLY A 297 15.00 16.30 13.07
N SER A 298 16.17 16.01 13.65
CA SER A 298 16.89 14.77 13.38
C SER A 298 16.32 13.56 14.15
N PHE A 299 16.52 12.39 13.57
CA PHE A 299 16.28 11.09 14.20
C PHE A 299 17.59 10.45 14.68
N THR A 300 17.50 9.62 15.71
CA THR A 300 18.61 8.77 16.17
C THR A 300 18.98 7.74 15.10
N SER A 301 20.10 7.03 15.27
CA SER A 301 20.45 5.90 14.40
C SER A 301 19.44 4.76 14.49
N GLY A 302 18.90 4.48 15.69
CA GLY A 302 17.87 3.46 15.90
C GLY A 302 16.57 3.78 15.18
N GLN A 303 16.06 5.01 15.36
CA GLN A 303 14.85 5.48 14.67
C GLN A 303 14.99 5.44 13.15
N LYS A 304 16.16 5.80 12.60
CA LYS A 304 16.40 5.76 11.15
C LYS A 304 16.22 4.36 10.57
N ALA A 305 16.67 3.31 11.27
CA ALA A 305 16.49 1.93 10.81
C ALA A 305 15.00 1.54 10.73
N PHE A 306 14.20 1.92 11.72
CA PHE A 306 12.75 1.65 11.69
C PHE A 306 12.00 2.54 10.69
N LEU A 307 12.40 3.80 10.52
CA LEU A 307 11.86 4.70 9.51
C LEU A 307 12.21 4.24 8.09
N GLU A 308 13.37 3.62 7.89
CA GLU A 308 13.69 2.97 6.61
C GLU A 308 12.69 1.85 6.31
N PHE A 309 12.39 0.99 7.29
CA PHE A 309 11.34 -0.03 7.12
C PHE A 309 10.00 0.62 6.78
N HIS A 310 9.60 1.67 7.50
CA HIS A 310 8.34 2.40 7.24
C HIS A 310 8.27 2.89 5.78
N ARG A 311 9.32 3.55 5.27
CA ARG A 311 9.38 4.03 3.88
C ARG A 311 9.27 2.89 2.86
N GLN A 312 9.82 1.72 3.18
CA GLN A 312 9.86 0.58 2.27
C GLN A 312 8.60 -0.30 2.33
N SER A 313 7.89 -0.31 3.45
CA SER A 313 6.87 -1.33 3.75
C SER A 313 5.56 -0.78 4.31
N VAL A 314 5.43 0.53 4.53
CA VAL A 314 4.20 1.17 5.05
C VAL A 314 3.81 2.37 4.22
N LEU A 315 4.76 3.27 3.92
CA LEU A 315 4.53 4.45 3.10
C LEU A 315 3.92 4.07 1.73
N LEU A 316 2.80 4.71 1.39
CA LEU A 316 2.07 4.51 0.14
C LEU A 316 2.74 5.25 -1.02
N GLN A 317 3.96 4.85 -1.34
CA GLN A 317 4.80 5.44 -2.38
C GLN A 317 5.71 4.35 -2.95
N SER A 318 5.77 4.24 -4.28
CA SER A 318 6.74 3.39 -4.94
C SER A 318 8.13 4.01 -4.77
N ILE A 319 9.10 3.16 -4.47
CA ILE A 319 10.52 3.52 -4.39
C ILE A 319 11.23 3.37 -5.74
N ILE A 320 10.47 3.11 -6.81
CA ILE A 320 10.97 2.82 -8.14
C ILE A 320 10.23 3.74 -9.13
N HIS A 321 10.98 4.67 -9.72
CA HIS A 321 10.56 5.53 -10.84
C HIS A 321 11.55 5.34 -12.00
#